data_AF-A0A2N9XHW2-F1
#
_entry.id   AF-A0A2N9XHW2-F1
#
_cell.length_a   1.000
_cell.length_b   1.000
_cell.length_c   1.000
_cell.angle_alpha   90.00
_cell.angle_beta   90.00
_cell.angle_gamma   90.00
#
_symmetry.space_group_name_H-M   'P 1'
#
loop_
_entity.id
_entity.type
_entity.pdbx_description
1 polymer ?
#
loop_
_entity_poly.entity_id
_entity_poly.type
_entity_poly.pdbx_seq_one_letter_code
_entity_poly.pdbx_strand_id
1 'polypeptide(L)'
;MKKYVFIILFILLLSSCNKIKVIEIEENNRESHIHIVVYKELNRADSDTMEKSMNFNYIEQTPVDSLIKEYPPLWDKTFILGKKDGFITGFRVGLFKQFTQKEIRSRDIKIREVTWASSDEENLIVWFKEKDHKWIPIEHFIWDKNAEF
;
A
#
# COMPACT_ATOMS: atom_id res chain seq x y z
N MET A 1 33.91 4.41 -36.39
CA MET A 1 33.09 3.18 -36.35
C MET A 1 32.52 2.80 -34.97
N LYS A 2 32.95 3.41 -33.85
CA LYS A 2 32.41 3.06 -32.50
C LYS A 2 31.07 3.71 -32.12
N LYS A 3 30.66 4.79 -32.80
CA LYS A 3 29.41 5.52 -32.48
C LYS A 3 28.13 4.80 -32.95
N TYR A 4 28.23 4.03 -34.03
CA TYR A 4 27.08 3.27 -34.57
C TYR A 4 26.83 1.95 -33.83
N VAL A 5 27.82 1.43 -33.09
CA VAL A 5 27.67 0.20 -32.30
C VAL A 5 26.66 0.40 -31.16
N PHE A 6 26.66 1.57 -30.52
CA PHE A 6 25.69 1.89 -29.46
C PHE A 6 24.26 2.06 -29.99
N ILE A 7 24.10 2.60 -31.19
CA ILE A 7 22.78 2.78 -31.82
C ILE A 7 22.18 1.41 -32.20
N ILE A 8 22.99 0.49 -32.71
CA ILE A 8 22.55 -0.88 -33.03
C ILE A 8 22.17 -1.65 -31.76
N LEU A 9 22.93 -1.48 -30.67
CA LEU A 9 22.62 -2.11 -29.38
C LEU A 9 21.28 -1.62 -28.79
N PHE A 10 20.96 -0.33 -28.98
CA PHE A 10 19.74 0.27 -28.45
C PHE A 10 18.48 -0.18 -29.22
N ILE A 11 18.59 -0.40 -30.53
CA ILE A 11 17.48 -0.93 -31.36
C ILE A 11 17.16 -2.39 -30.99
N LEU A 12 18.18 -3.20 -30.66
CA LEU A 12 18.00 -4.60 -30.25
C LEU A 12 17.28 -4.73 -28.89
N LEU A 13 17.47 -3.78 -27.97
CA LEU A 13 16.79 -3.78 -26.67
C LEU A 13 15.30 -3.44 -26.76
N LEU A 14 14.90 -2.59 -27.72
CA LEU A 14 13.50 -2.22 -27.94
C LEU A 14 12.67 -3.30 -28.66
N SER A 15 13.32 -4.32 -29.24
CA SER A 15 12.64 -5.42 -29.94
C SER A 15 12.28 -6.61 -29.03
N SER A 16 12.55 -6.54 -27.71
CA SER A 16 12.28 -7.65 -26.78
C SER A 16 10.88 -7.65 -26.10
N CYS A 17 9.96 -6.79 -26.52
CA CYS A 17 8.56 -6.87 -26.11
C CYS A 17 7.62 -6.65 -27.29
N ASN A 18 7.28 -7.73 -27.97
CA ASN A 18 5.95 -7.93 -28.57
C ASN A 18 5.72 -9.42 -28.84
N LYS A 19 5.25 -10.16 -27.84
CA LYS A 19 4.47 -11.38 -28.10
C LYS A 19 3.03 -10.97 -28.35
N ILE A 20 2.78 -10.36 -29.50
CA ILE A 20 1.44 -10.39 -30.08
C ILE A 20 1.29 -11.81 -30.64
N LYS A 21 0.53 -12.67 -29.96
CA LYS A 21 0.03 -13.90 -30.57
C LYS A 21 -0.99 -13.48 -31.62
N VAL A 22 -0.55 -13.34 -32.86
CA VAL A 22 -1.43 -13.34 -34.03
C VAL A 22 -1.93 -14.77 -34.17
N ILE A 23 -3.20 -15.01 -33.85
CA ILE A 23 -3.88 -16.25 -34.22
C ILE A 23 -4.34 -16.04 -35.65
N GLU A 24 -3.66 -16.71 -36.58
CA GLU A 24 -4.10 -16.91 -37.95
C GLU A 24 -5.41 -17.70 -37.93
N ILE A 25 -6.50 -17.12 -38.43
CA ILE A 25 -7.72 -17.86 -38.70
C ILE A 25 -7.63 -18.28 -40.17
N GLU A 26 -7.20 -19.53 -40.40
CA GLU A 26 -7.49 -20.23 -41.65
C GLU A 26 -9.00 -20.54 -41.69
N GLU A 27 -9.71 -19.87 -42.58
CA GLU A 27 -11.06 -20.28 -42.97
C GLU A 27 -10.95 -21.59 -43.76
N ASN A 28 -11.42 -22.70 -43.18
CA ASN A 28 -11.86 -23.82 -43.99
C ASN A 28 -13.15 -24.43 -43.46
N ASN A 29 -14.16 -24.34 -44.30
CA ASN A 29 -15.54 -24.72 -44.10
C ASN A 29 -15.68 -26.20 -43.73
N ARG A 30 -16.37 -26.49 -42.62
CA ARG A 30 -17.33 -27.59 -42.51
C ARG A 30 -18.20 -27.42 -41.28
N GLU A 31 -19.50 -27.35 -41.53
CA GLU A 31 -20.59 -27.29 -40.57
C GLU A 31 -20.48 -28.40 -39.52
N SER A 32 -20.55 -28.01 -38.24
CA SER A 32 -20.93 -28.91 -37.15
C SER A 32 -21.24 -28.09 -35.90
N HIS A 33 -22.53 -28.02 -35.59
CA HIS A 33 -23.17 -27.74 -34.30
C HIS A 33 -22.58 -26.59 -33.45
N ILE A 34 -23.35 -25.50 -33.38
CA ILE A 34 -23.09 -24.34 -32.53
C ILE A 34 -23.14 -24.80 -31.05
N HIS A 35 -22.00 -25.21 -30.51
CA HIS A 35 -21.73 -25.06 -29.09
C HIS A 35 -21.52 -23.57 -28.86
N ILE A 36 -22.58 -22.85 -28.47
CA ILE A 36 -22.43 -21.54 -27.85
C ILE A 36 -21.73 -21.81 -26.52
N VAL A 37 -20.40 -21.80 -26.54
CA VAL A 37 -19.61 -21.56 -25.33
C VAL A 37 -19.87 -20.11 -25.00
N VAL A 38 -20.98 -19.89 -24.30
CA VAL A 38 -21.17 -18.71 -23.47
C VAL A 38 -19.93 -18.71 -22.59
N TYR A 39 -18.99 -17.82 -22.87
CA TYR A 39 -18.04 -17.41 -21.85
C TYR A 39 -18.91 -16.80 -20.76
N LYS A 40 -19.35 -17.66 -19.85
CA LYS A 40 -19.81 -17.26 -18.54
C LYS A 40 -18.61 -16.47 -18.04
N GLU A 41 -18.74 -15.14 -18.03
CA GLU A 41 -18.05 -14.33 -17.03
C GLU A 41 -18.21 -15.14 -15.76
N LEU A 42 -17.09 -15.77 -15.37
CA LEU A 42 -17.08 -16.56 -14.17
C LEU A 42 -17.27 -15.51 -13.11
N ASN A 43 -18.52 -15.38 -12.68
CA ASN A 43 -18.94 -14.68 -11.49
C ASN A 43 -17.85 -14.93 -10.46
N ARG A 44 -16.92 -13.98 -10.34
CA ARG A 44 -16.16 -13.80 -9.13
C ARG A 44 -17.29 -13.42 -8.21
N ALA A 45 -17.77 -14.43 -7.49
CA ALA A 45 -18.71 -14.23 -6.41
C ALA A 45 -18.17 -13.00 -5.69
N ASP A 46 -18.99 -11.94 -5.67
CA ASP A 46 -18.82 -10.86 -4.73
C ASP A 46 -18.60 -11.57 -3.40
N SER A 47 -17.33 -11.68 -3.03
CA SER A 47 -16.95 -11.93 -1.67
C SER A 47 -17.38 -10.64 -1.04
N ASP A 48 -18.62 -10.64 -0.58
CA ASP A 48 -19.27 -9.68 0.29
C ASP A 48 -18.58 -9.67 1.67
N THR A 49 -17.26 -9.90 1.68
CA THR A 49 -16.39 -9.26 2.63
C THR A 49 -16.36 -7.81 2.18
N MET A 50 -17.38 -7.05 2.58
CA MET A 50 -17.31 -5.60 2.60
C MET A 50 -16.00 -5.28 3.32
N GLU A 51 -14.93 -5.05 2.56
CA GLU A 51 -13.60 -4.84 3.07
C GLU A 51 -13.75 -3.65 4.01
N LYS A 52 -13.65 -3.91 5.31
CA LYS A 52 -13.99 -2.89 6.29
C LYS A 52 -12.92 -1.81 6.19
N SER A 53 -13.19 -0.81 5.36
CA SER A 53 -12.25 0.27 5.10
C SER A 53 -11.99 1.02 6.39
N MET A 54 -10.73 1.11 6.80
CA MET A 54 -10.39 1.78 8.04
C MET A 54 -10.41 3.31 7.83
N ASN A 55 -11.46 3.97 8.31
CA ASN A 55 -11.61 5.42 8.22
C ASN A 55 -10.90 6.12 9.40
N PHE A 56 -10.05 7.12 9.12
CA PHE A 56 -9.34 7.86 10.18
C PHE A 56 -10.26 8.52 11.21
N ASN A 57 -11.43 9.03 10.82
CA ASN A 57 -12.40 9.63 11.76
C ASN A 57 -12.90 8.61 12.79
N TYR A 58 -12.99 7.33 12.40
CA TYR A 58 -13.34 6.25 13.32
C TYR A 58 -12.19 5.91 14.28
N ILE A 59 -10.94 6.01 13.79
CA ILE A 59 -9.73 5.82 14.62
C ILE A 59 -9.66 6.86 15.74
N GLU A 60 -9.95 8.13 15.44
CA GLU A 60 -9.89 9.22 16.44
C GLU A 60 -10.82 9.01 17.64
N GLN A 61 -11.91 8.27 17.45
CA GLN A 61 -12.95 8.08 18.46
C GLN A 61 -12.85 6.74 19.18
N THR A 62 -11.94 5.86 18.74
CA THR A 62 -11.87 4.47 19.21
C THR A 62 -10.52 4.18 19.86
N PRO A 63 -10.49 3.55 21.06
CA PRO A 63 -9.23 3.12 21.65
C PRO A 63 -8.45 2.21 20.72
N VAL A 64 -7.15 2.47 20.56
CA VAL A 64 -6.30 1.72 19.61
C VAL A 64 -6.29 0.21 19.87
N ASP A 65 -6.39 -0.21 21.13
CA ASP A 65 -6.40 -1.64 21.48
C ASP A 65 -7.69 -2.33 21.01
N SER A 66 -8.81 -1.60 20.98
CA SER A 66 -10.06 -2.08 20.39
C SER A 66 -9.94 -2.17 18.87
N LEU A 67 -9.34 -1.16 18.24
CA LEU A 67 -9.09 -1.14 16.79
C LEU A 67 -8.21 -2.31 16.36
N ILE A 68 -7.11 -2.58 17.06
CA ILE A 68 -6.18 -3.67 16.73
C ILE A 68 -6.83 -5.04 16.87
N LYS A 69 -7.75 -5.19 17.83
CA LYS A 69 -8.51 -6.43 18.00
C LYS A 69 -9.50 -6.66 16.87
N GLU A 70 -10.17 -5.60 16.40
CA GLU A 70 -11.15 -5.69 15.31
C GLU A 70 -10.49 -5.73 13.93
N TYR A 71 -9.35 -5.05 13.79
CA TYR A 71 -8.57 -4.86 12.57
C TYR A 71 -7.10 -5.16 12.88
N PRO A 72 -6.66 -6.43 12.71
CA PRO A 72 -5.28 -6.79 12.90
C PRO A 72 -4.35 -5.95 11.99
N PRO A 73 -3.34 -5.26 12.55
CA PRO A 73 -2.49 -4.37 11.78
C PRO A 73 -1.47 -5.15 10.95
N LEU A 74 -1.04 -4.55 9.83
CA LEU A 74 0.13 -4.99 9.06
C LEU A 74 1.42 -4.77 9.85
N TRP A 75 1.45 -3.71 10.66
CA TRP A 75 2.60 -3.35 11.49
C TRP A 75 2.15 -2.62 12.76
N ASP A 76 2.75 -2.95 13.90
CA ASP A 76 2.55 -2.26 15.17
C ASP A 76 3.88 -2.20 15.93
N LYS A 77 4.38 -0.98 16.16
CA LYS A 77 5.64 -0.75 16.86
C LYS A 77 5.51 0.40 17.84
N THR A 78 5.97 0.16 19.07
CA THR A 78 6.19 1.23 20.05
C THR A 78 7.67 1.63 20.08
N PHE A 79 7.95 2.93 20.13
CA PHE A 79 9.30 3.46 20.27
C PHE A 79 9.30 4.79 21.03
N ILE A 80 10.51 5.24 21.40
CA ILE A 80 10.73 6.58 21.95
C ILE A 80 11.27 7.48 20.84
N LEU A 81 10.56 8.58 20.56
CA LEU A 81 10.91 9.52 19.51
C LEU A 81 12.30 10.13 19.77
N GLY A 82 13.13 10.21 18.73
CA GLY A 82 14.50 10.74 18.83
C GLY A 82 15.55 9.77 19.41
N LYS A 83 15.18 8.53 19.75
CA LYS A 83 16.12 7.42 20.00
C LYS A 83 16.34 6.59 18.72
N LYS A 84 17.26 5.62 18.76
CA LYS A 84 17.65 4.78 17.61
C LYS A 84 16.45 4.21 16.83
N ASP A 85 15.47 3.64 17.52
CA ASP A 85 14.29 3.05 16.89
C ASP A 85 13.19 4.06 16.51
N GLY A 86 13.32 5.29 16.98
CA GLY A 86 12.40 6.40 16.80
C GLY A 86 13.04 7.58 16.08
N PHE A 87 14.07 7.36 15.26
CA PHE A 87 14.56 8.39 14.35
C PHE A 87 13.45 8.78 13.37
N ILE A 88 13.41 10.08 13.05
CA ILE A 88 12.44 10.64 12.13
C ILE A 88 13.02 10.54 10.71
N THR A 89 12.55 9.55 9.97
CA THR A 89 12.92 9.25 8.58
C THR A 89 11.71 8.68 7.83
N GLY A 90 11.70 8.74 6.48
CA GLY A 90 10.61 8.21 5.67
C GLY A 90 9.27 8.86 6.03
N PHE A 91 8.20 8.06 6.16
CA PHE A 91 6.86 8.56 6.51
C PHE A 91 6.80 9.33 7.84
N ARG A 92 7.73 9.06 8.77
CA ARG A 92 7.77 9.72 10.09
C ARG A 92 8.09 11.21 10.01
N VAL A 93 8.55 11.75 8.87
CA VAL A 93 8.78 13.19 8.71
C VAL A 93 7.54 14.03 9.02
N GLY A 94 6.33 13.44 8.87
CA GLY A 94 5.08 14.07 9.29
C GLY A 94 5.04 14.45 10.78
N LEU A 95 5.77 13.72 11.64
CA LEU A 95 5.82 14.00 13.09
C LEU A 95 6.46 15.35 13.45
N PHE A 96 7.20 15.98 12.53
CA PHE A 96 7.68 17.35 12.72
C PHE A 96 6.55 18.40 12.75
N LYS A 97 5.35 18.05 12.28
CA LYS A 97 4.15 18.90 12.44
C LYS A 97 3.63 18.93 13.88
N GLN A 98 3.92 17.87 14.65
CA GLN A 98 3.38 17.66 16.00
C GLN A 98 4.38 18.00 17.11
N PHE A 99 5.69 17.89 16.82
CA PHE A 99 6.74 18.08 17.82
C PHE A 99 7.87 18.97 17.30
N THR A 100 8.29 19.90 18.15
CA THR A 100 9.49 20.70 17.91
C THR A 100 10.75 19.86 18.03
N GLN A 101 11.82 20.31 17.39
CA GLN A 101 13.13 19.67 17.50
C GLN A 101 13.63 19.60 18.95
N LYS A 102 13.25 20.56 19.80
CA LYS A 102 13.58 20.58 21.24
C LYS A 102 12.90 19.44 21.98
N GLU A 103 11.60 19.23 21.74
CA GLU A 103 10.82 18.12 22.31
C GLU A 103 11.30 16.75 21.80
N ILE A 104 11.65 16.64 20.52
CA ILE A 104 12.23 15.38 20.01
C ILE A 104 13.57 15.06 20.70
N ARG A 105 14.35 16.09 21.05
CA ARG A 105 15.64 15.94 21.73
C ARG A 105 15.51 15.57 23.21
N SER A 106 14.36 15.75 23.87
CA SER A 106 14.18 15.28 25.25
C SER A 106 14.08 13.75 25.35
N ARG A 107 13.76 13.05 24.24
CA ARG A 107 13.78 11.58 24.14
C ARG A 107 12.92 10.89 25.20
N ASP A 108 11.76 11.47 25.48
CA ASP A 108 10.78 11.04 26.47
C ASP A 108 9.38 10.86 25.87
N ILE A 109 9.18 11.22 24.60
CA ILE A 109 7.91 11.03 23.89
C ILE A 109 7.80 9.59 23.41
N LYS A 110 6.88 8.83 24.00
CA LYS A 110 6.54 7.47 23.57
C LYS A 110 5.50 7.52 22.47
N ILE A 111 5.82 6.90 21.34
CA ILE A 111 4.97 6.80 20.16
C ILE A 111 4.65 5.34 19.88
N ARG A 112 3.40 5.05 19.55
CA ARG A 112 2.98 3.81 18.91
C ARG A 112 2.66 4.12 17.45
N GLU A 113 3.26 3.39 16.55
CA GLU A 113 3.08 3.49 15.10
C GLU A 113 2.36 2.24 14.65
N VAL A 114 1.17 2.41 14.07
CA VAL A 114 0.32 1.29 13.64
C VAL A 114 -0.05 1.49 12.18
N THR A 115 0.11 0.43 11.39
CA THR A 115 -0.20 0.43 9.96
C THR A 115 -1.28 -0.61 9.67
N TRP A 116 -2.28 -0.22 8.90
CA TRP A 116 -3.35 -1.08 8.39
C TRP A 116 -3.41 -1.01 6.87
N ALA A 117 -3.95 -2.07 6.26
CA ALA A 117 -4.53 -1.96 4.93
C ALA A 117 -5.85 -1.18 5.09
N SER A 118 -5.93 0.01 4.50
CA SER A 118 -7.10 0.89 4.63
C SER A 118 -8.19 0.52 3.62
N SER A 119 -7.77 0.03 2.47
CA SER A 119 -8.58 -0.49 1.37
C SER A 119 -7.71 -1.45 0.53
N ASP A 120 -8.26 -2.02 -0.53
CA ASP A 120 -7.51 -2.78 -1.53
C ASP A 120 -6.33 -1.99 -2.14
N GLU A 121 -6.46 -0.68 -2.29
CA GLU A 121 -5.48 0.17 -2.99
C GLU A 121 -4.56 0.95 -2.05
N GLU A 122 -4.98 1.20 -0.80
CA GLU A 122 -4.26 2.10 0.10
C GLU A 122 -3.87 1.44 1.43
N ASN A 123 -2.74 1.89 1.97
CA ASN A 123 -2.36 1.66 3.36
C ASN A 123 -2.55 2.94 4.17
N LEU A 124 -2.81 2.78 5.46
CA LEU A 124 -2.91 3.86 6.44
C LEU A 124 -1.92 3.59 7.58
N ILE A 125 -1.06 4.56 7.87
CA ILE A 125 -0.25 4.59 9.08
C ILE A 125 -0.78 5.68 10.00
N VAL A 126 -0.90 5.36 11.29
CA VAL A 126 -1.29 6.30 12.34
C VAL A 126 -0.25 6.26 13.45
N TRP A 127 0.18 7.46 13.86
CA TRP A 127 1.02 7.63 15.04
C TRP A 127 0.18 8.06 16.23
N PHE A 128 0.36 7.36 17.34
CA PHE A 128 -0.29 7.64 18.61
C PHE A 128 0.75 8.07 19.64
N LYS A 129 0.42 9.11 20.42
CA LYS A 129 1.20 9.51 21.60
C LYS A 129 0.60 8.90 22.85
N GLU A 130 1.45 8.42 23.76
CA GLU A 130 1.00 8.04 25.10
C GLU A 130 0.72 9.30 25.94
N LYS A 131 -0.50 9.40 26.48
CA LYS A 131 -0.91 10.42 27.45
C LYS A 131 -1.84 9.79 28.47
N ASP A 132 -1.53 9.96 29.75
CA ASP A 132 -2.34 9.43 30.87
C ASP A 132 -2.66 7.93 30.71
N HIS A 133 -1.65 7.14 30.31
CA HIS A 133 -1.73 5.70 30.01
C HIS A 133 -2.69 5.33 28.87
N LYS A 134 -3.05 6.29 28.02
CA LYS A 134 -3.87 6.09 26.81
C LYS A 134 -3.09 6.48 25.56
N TRP A 135 -3.38 5.80 24.47
CA TRP A 135 -2.85 6.12 23.15
C TRP A 135 -3.80 7.08 22.44
N ILE A 136 -3.32 8.28 22.12
CA ILE A 136 -4.08 9.32 21.44
C ILE A 136 -3.50 9.49 20.04
N PRO A 137 -4.28 9.39 18.96
CA PRO A 137 -3.77 9.63 17.60
C PRO A 137 -3.33 11.10 17.47
N ILE A 138 -2.20 11.32 16.80
CA ILE A 138 -1.61 12.66 16.64
C ILE A 138 -1.29 13.01 15.19
N GLU A 139 -1.12 12.01 14.32
CA GLU A 139 -0.80 12.21 12.91
C GLU A 139 -1.12 10.93 12.15
N HIS A 140 -1.40 11.06 10.85
CA HIS A 140 -1.56 9.91 9.97
C HIS A 140 -0.98 10.18 8.59
N PHE A 141 -0.82 9.11 7.82
CA PHE A 141 -0.46 9.19 6.42
C PHE A 141 -1.09 8.03 5.66
N ILE A 142 -1.62 8.32 4.47
CA ILE A 142 -2.22 7.34 3.57
C ILE A 142 -1.35 7.28 2.32
N TRP A 143 -1.11 6.07 1.81
CA TRP A 143 -0.40 5.90 0.54
C TRP A 143 -0.98 4.75 -0.28
N ASP A 144 -0.91 4.91 -1.60
CA ASP A 144 -1.17 3.85 -2.57
C ASP A 144 -0.15 2.71 -2.38
N LYS A 145 -0.63 1.48 -2.30
CA LYS A 145 0.20 0.27 -2.12
C LYS A 145 1.21 0.08 -3.24
N ASN A 146 0.94 0.64 -4.43
CA ASN A 146 1.79 0.59 -5.61
C ASN A 146 2.72 1.80 -5.73
N ALA A 147 2.71 2.73 -4.76
CA ALA A 147 3.62 3.86 -4.77
C ALA A 147 5.09 3.41 -4.56
N GLU A 148 5.98 3.94 -5.38
CA GLU A 148 7.43 3.76 -5.25
C GLU A 148 8.04 4.93 -4.45
N PHE A 149 8.88 4.62 -3.45
CA PHE A 149 9.51 5.59 -2.53
C PHE A 149 11.03 5.42 -2.44
#